data_AF-A0A1H5VRP3-F1
#
_entry.id   AF-A0A1H5VRP3-F1
#
_cell.length_a   1.000
_cell.length_b   1.000
_cell.length_c   1.000
_cell.angle_alpha   90.00
_cell.angle_beta   90.00
_cell.angle_gamma   90.00
#
_symmetry.space_group_name_H-M   'P 1'
#
loop_
_entity.id
_entity.type
_entity.pdbx_description
1 polymer ?
#
loop_
_entity_poly.entity_id
_entity_poly.type
_entity_poly.pdbx_seq_one_letter_code
_entity_poly.pdbx_strand_id
1 'polypeptide(L)' 'MIRFICTDNDYACQVLDEHNIPFDLDGGDRIMMKNSYADEARLVMEENGIDFDEI' A
#
# COMPACT_ATOMS: atom_id res chain seq x y z
N MET A 1 -9.07 -2.86 9.17
CA MET A 1 -7.89 -2.96 8.28
C MET A 1 -8.39 -2.75 6.87
N ILE A 2 -7.62 -2.07 6.05
CA ILE A 2 -7.93 -1.79 4.64
C ILE A 2 -7.00 -2.65 3.79
N ARG A 3 -7.47 -3.03 2.61
CA ARG A 3 -6.70 -3.78 1.63
C ARG A 3 -6.58 -2.98 0.34
N PHE A 4 -5.39 -2.97 -0.22
CA PHE A 4 -5.09 -2.36 -1.51
C PHE A 4 -4.62 -3.44 -2.49
N ILE A 5 -5.08 -3.34 -3.74
CA ILE A 5 -4.48 -4.02 -4.89
C ILE A 5 -3.74 -2.96 -5.69
N CYS A 6 -2.43 -3.12 -5.82
CA CYS A 6 -1.60 -2.22 -6.60
C CYS A 6 -1.28 -2.86 -7.95
N THR A 7 -1.19 -2.05 -9.01
CA THR A 7 -0.77 -2.53 -10.34
C THR A 7 0.66 -3.07 -10.32
N ASP A 8 1.54 -2.43 -9.55
CA ASP A 8 2.89 -2.89 -9.24
C ASP A 8 3.04 -3.05 -7.72
N ASN A 9 2.81 -4.26 -7.24
CA ASN A 9 2.77 -4.56 -5.82
C ASN A 9 4.16 -4.56 -5.18
N ASP A 10 5.17 -5.07 -5.90
CA ASP A 10 6.55 -5.09 -5.41
C ASP A 10 7.07 -3.66 -5.21
N TYR A 11 6.82 -2.77 -6.18
CA TYR A 11 7.19 -1.37 -6.06
C TYR A 11 6.39 -0.66 -4.94
N ALA A 12 5.10 -0.93 -4.82
CA ALA A 12 4.28 -0.38 -3.75
C ALA A 12 4.78 -0.79 -2.35
N CYS A 13 5.13 -2.06 -2.17
CA CYS A 13 5.70 -2.55 -0.91
C CYS A 13 7.02 -1.83 -0.58
N GLN A 14 7.92 -1.71 -1.57
CA GLN A 14 9.18 -1.01 -1.39
C GLN A 14 8.97 0.45 -0.94
N VAL A 15 8.09 1.17 -1.62
CA VAL A 15 7.82 2.59 -1.30
C VAL A 15 7.23 2.73 0.11
N LEU A 16 6.30 1.85 0.50
CA LEU A 16 5.73 1.87 1.85
C LEU A 16 6.81 1.58 2.92
N ASP A 17 7.70 0.62 2.67
CA ASP A 17 8.83 0.31 3.56
C ASP A 17 9.79 1.51 3.69
N GLU A 18 10.11 2.20 2.59
CA GLU A 18 10.95 3.41 2.60
C GLU A 18 10.34 4.54 3.44
N HIS A 19 9.00 4.63 3.48
CA HIS A 19 8.26 5.59 4.27
C HIS A 19 7.93 5.09 5.70
N ASN A 20 8.41 3.91 6.09
CA ASN A 20 8.13 3.25 7.38
C ASN A 20 6.63 3.06 7.66
N ILE A 21 5.83 2.83 6.62
CA ILE A 21 4.39 2.59 6.73
C ILE A 21 4.15 1.10 6.98
N PRO A 22 3.58 0.68 8.12
CA PRO A 22 3.40 -0.73 8.41
C PRO A 22 2.31 -1.36 7.55
N PHE A 23 2.66 -2.43 6.83
CA PHE A 23 1.73 -3.26 6.07
C PHE A 23 2.00 -4.76 6.24
N ASP A 24 1.02 -5.57 5.87
CA ASP A 24 1.07 -7.02 5.76
C ASP A 24 0.65 -7.44 4.34
N LEU A 25 1.04 -8.65 3.90
CA LEU A 25 0.62 -9.18 2.60
C LEU A 25 -0.46 -10.26 2.76
N ASP A 26 -1.61 -10.08 2.10
CA ASP A 26 -2.75 -11.00 2.11
C ASP A 26 -2.79 -11.84 0.83
N GLY A 27 -2.02 -12.94 0.84
CA GLY A 27 -1.93 -13.86 -0.30
C GLY A 27 -0.98 -13.40 -1.41
N GLY A 28 -0.03 -12.51 -1.10
CA GLY A 28 1.00 -12.01 -2.02
C GLY A 28 0.56 -10.81 -2.85
N ASP A 29 -0.71 -10.76 -3.25
CA ASP A 29 -1.18 -9.78 -4.24
C ASP A 29 -1.94 -8.59 -3.62
N ARG A 30 -2.08 -8.57 -2.29
CA ARG A 30 -2.87 -7.54 -1.58
C ARG A 30 -2.10 -7.00 -0.39
N ILE A 31 -1.97 -5.67 -0.34
CA ILE A 31 -1.36 -4.97 0.77
C ILE A 31 -2.45 -4.69 1.81
N MET A 32 -2.32 -5.27 3.00
CA MET A 32 -3.22 -5.06 4.13
C MET A 32 -2.58 -4.14 5.15
N MET A 33 -3.32 -3.15 5.64
CA MET A 33 -2.81 -2.26 6.69
C MET A 33 -3.90 -1.77 7.64
N LYS A 34 -3.49 -1.13 8.74
CA LYS A 34 -4.42 -0.49 9.66
C LYS A 34 -4.98 0.78 9.03
N ASN A 35 -6.26 1.08 9.34
CA ASN A 35 -6.93 2.26 8.81
C ASN A 35 -6.20 3.57 9.16
N SER A 36 -5.50 3.61 10.30
CA SER A 36 -4.66 4.75 10.72
C SER A 36 -3.55 5.12 9.74
N TYR A 37 -3.10 4.17 8.90
CA TYR A 37 -2.04 4.39 7.91
C TYR A 37 -2.57 4.48 6.48
N ALA A 38 -3.87 4.27 6.26
CA ALA A 38 -4.43 4.21 4.92
C ALA A 38 -4.31 5.54 4.17
N ASP A 39 -4.60 6.66 4.85
CA ASP A 39 -4.50 7.98 4.21
C ASP A 39 -3.04 8.33 3.85
N GLU A 40 -2.09 7.98 4.71
CA GLU A 40 -0.66 8.16 4.47
C GLU A 40 -0.15 7.27 3.32
N ALA A 41 -0.56 6.00 3.31
CA ALA A 41 -0.24 5.06 2.24
C ALA A 41 -0.81 5.51 0.89
N ARG A 42 -2.07 5.99 0.84
CA ARG A 42 -2.67 6.52 -0.39
C ARG A 42 -1.86 7.70 -0.92
N LEU A 43 -1.52 8.66 -0.07
CA LEU A 43 -0.72 9.82 -0.46
C LEU A 43 0.63 9.39 -1.04
N VAL A 44 1.35 8.52 -0.33
CA VAL A 44 2.67 8.04 -0.75
C VAL A 44 2.58 7.25 -2.06
N MET A 45 1.56 6.41 -2.24
CA MET A 45 1.33 5.68 -3.49
C MET A 45 1.02 6.64 -4.65
N GLU A 46 0.14 7.63 -4.45
CA GLU A 46 -0.18 8.65 -5.46
C GLU A 46 1.05 9.49 -5.85
N GLU A 47 1.85 9.93 -4.87
CA GLU A 47 3.08 10.71 -5.09
C GLU A 47 4.13 9.93 -5.89
N ASN A 48 4.14 8.61 -5.75
CA ASN A 48 5.05 7.71 -6.47
C ASN A 48 4.44 7.14 -7.76
N GLY A 49 3.24 7.59 -8.15
CA GLY A 49 2.56 7.17 -9.39
C GLY A 49 2.12 5.71 -9.39
N ILE A 50 1.83 5.15 -8.21
CA ILE A 50 1.33 3.79 -8.05
C ILE A 50 -0.19 3.81 -8.16
N ASP A 51 -0.73 3.16 -9.18
CA ASP A 51 -2.16 2.92 -9.29
C ASP A 51 -2.59 1.83 -8.32
N PHE A 52 -3.60 2.13 -7.48
CA PHE A 52 -4.17 1.21 -6.51
C PHE A 52 -5.70 1.23 -6.49
N ASP A 53 -6.29 0.08 -6.16
CA ASP A 53 -7.71 -0.09 -5.86
C ASP A 53 -7.90 -0.54 -4.41
N GLU A 54 -8.86 0.08 -3.70
CA GLU A 54 -9.24 -0.30 -2.33
C GLU A 54 -10.38 -1.34 -2.34
N ILE A 55 -10.24 -2.42 -1.57
CA ILE A 55 -11.19 -3.56 -1.52
C ILE A 55 -11.60 -4.01 -0.11
#